data_AF-A0A430L3N3-F1
#
_entry.id   AF-A0A430L3N3-F1
#
_cell.length_a   1.000
_cell.length_b   1.000
_cell.length_c   1.000
_cell.angle_alpha   90.00
_cell.angle_beta   90.00
_cell.angle_gamma   90.00
#
_symmetry.space_group_name_H-M   'P 1'
#
loop_
_entity.id
_entity.type
_entity.pdbx_description
1 polymer ?
#
loop_
_entity_poly.entity_id
_entity_poly.type
_entity_poly.pdbx_seq_one_letter_code
_entity_poly.pdbx_strand_id
1 'polypeptide(L)'
;MAEQPKDKVAFVTGANGITGAYILAQLASEPHWTRIIATSRRKPRLLPKDPRIEFAQADLNVDVEQVEVLLREAKATGVTHFFHMAYVHHAAFDKQFEYNVPFFRNILYVVDKLNRDTLERVILQTGGKHYGSFSKKAPERLITEDLGRVKDLGRPNFYYAQEDYMFELQEGKKWTWTVTRPFMINGFSYGSGQSFATTAALYFTIQRYLGEEAVFSLLEEGDETSYTKRWDASSASNIAAFTTFAACHPGGADQAYNVVDNDPNEITFGDIWRYIGEYFGVPVTTKKGYNAEHDIQAKLDRGVWKDIVKKYGGDPDACVNYGTWWFFQFQMAITFKTHVSMDKARRELGWTTRCDTREELGKIFKSMEEAGIIPNIP
;
A
#
# COMPACT_ATOMS: atom_id res chain seq x y z
N MET A 1 43.19 -4.01 -1.52
CA MET A 1 42.22 -4.95 -2.10
C MET A 1 40.88 -4.24 -2.06
N ALA A 2 40.27 -3.97 -3.21
CA ALA A 2 38.89 -3.49 -3.21
C ALA A 2 38.01 -4.61 -2.66
N GLU A 3 37.22 -4.34 -1.61
CA GLU A 3 36.21 -5.30 -1.14
C GLU A 3 35.35 -5.73 -2.32
N GLN A 4 35.22 -7.03 -2.53
CA GLN A 4 34.21 -7.53 -3.46
C GLN A 4 32.85 -6.98 -3.00
N PRO A 5 32.04 -6.43 -3.90
CA PRO A 5 30.71 -5.95 -3.52
C PRO A 5 29.95 -7.11 -2.89
N LYS A 6 29.52 -6.94 -1.64
CA LYS A 6 28.78 -7.95 -0.89
C LYS A 6 27.44 -8.19 -1.59
N ASP A 7 27.13 -9.46 -1.86
CA ASP A 7 25.89 -9.87 -2.53
C ASP A 7 24.65 -9.33 -1.78
N LYS A 8 23.82 -8.54 -2.46
CA LYS A 8 22.56 -8.04 -1.89
C LYS A 8 21.42 -9.00 -2.19
N VAL A 9 20.93 -9.64 -1.13
CA VAL A 9 19.79 -10.56 -1.17
C VAL A 9 18.60 -9.94 -0.46
N ALA A 10 17.49 -9.76 -1.18
CA ALA A 10 16.23 -9.26 -0.66
C ALA A 10 15.29 -10.41 -0.29
N PHE A 11 14.60 -10.32 0.84
CA PHE A 11 13.46 -11.18 1.18
C PHE A 11 12.21 -10.33 1.37
N VAL A 12 11.16 -10.59 0.59
CA VAL A 12 9.91 -9.82 0.58
C VAL A 12 8.75 -10.69 1.02
N THR A 13 8.12 -10.33 2.13
CA THR A 13 6.83 -10.91 2.55
C THR A 13 5.69 -10.02 2.07
N GLY A 14 4.57 -10.64 1.67
CA GLY A 14 3.42 -9.90 1.14
C GLY A 14 3.49 -9.66 -0.37
N ALA A 15 4.11 -10.58 -1.13
CA ALA A 15 4.32 -10.47 -2.58
C ALA A 15 3.05 -10.21 -3.41
N ASN A 16 1.87 -10.58 -2.91
CA ASN A 16 0.57 -10.34 -3.55
C ASN A 16 -0.08 -9.00 -3.20
N GLY A 17 0.38 -8.35 -2.14
CA GLY A 17 -0.16 -7.08 -1.70
C GLY A 17 0.22 -5.95 -2.65
N ILE A 18 -0.52 -4.86 -2.57
CA ILE A 18 -0.31 -3.65 -3.37
C ILE A 18 1.15 -3.14 -3.26
N THR A 19 1.67 -2.94 -2.05
CA THR A 19 3.07 -2.52 -1.88
C THR A 19 4.05 -3.62 -2.31
N GLY A 20 3.82 -4.87 -1.89
CA GLY A 20 4.75 -5.97 -2.16
C GLY A 20 4.97 -6.21 -3.66
N ALA A 21 3.92 -6.11 -4.48
CA ALA A 21 4.02 -6.26 -5.92
C ALA A 21 4.91 -5.17 -6.55
N TYR A 22 4.77 -3.92 -6.12
CA TYR A 22 5.58 -2.81 -6.63
C TYR A 22 7.00 -2.84 -6.08
N ILE A 23 7.23 -3.27 -4.84
CA ILE A 23 8.57 -3.52 -4.29
C ILE A 23 9.29 -4.57 -5.14
N LEU A 24 8.63 -5.68 -5.49
CA LEU A 24 9.25 -6.71 -6.34
C LEU A 24 9.60 -6.17 -7.73
N ALA A 25 8.73 -5.37 -8.34
CA ALA A 25 9.03 -4.72 -9.62
C ALA A 25 10.21 -3.74 -9.51
N GLN A 26 10.28 -2.96 -8.44
CA GLN A 26 11.37 -2.03 -8.18
C GLN A 26 12.70 -2.75 -7.95
N LEU A 27 12.73 -3.78 -7.09
CA LEU A 27 13.92 -4.61 -6.86
C LEU A 27 14.40 -5.29 -8.16
N ALA A 28 13.48 -5.76 -9.00
CA ALA A 28 13.81 -6.32 -10.33
C ALA A 28 14.42 -5.29 -11.28
N SER A 29 14.06 -4.00 -11.14
CA SER A 29 14.66 -2.95 -11.96
C SER A 29 16.09 -2.57 -11.52
N GLU A 30 16.49 -2.98 -10.31
CA GLU A 30 17.76 -2.59 -9.69
C GLU A 30 18.82 -3.70 -9.85
N PRO A 31 19.88 -3.51 -10.66
CA PRO A 31 20.82 -4.58 -11.01
C PRO A 31 21.74 -5.01 -9.86
N HIS A 32 21.80 -4.26 -8.77
CA HIS A 32 22.66 -4.56 -7.63
C HIS A 32 22.14 -5.68 -6.73
N TRP A 33 20.85 -6.04 -6.84
CA TRP A 33 20.31 -7.23 -6.17
C TRP A 33 20.76 -8.47 -6.91
N THR A 34 21.34 -9.42 -6.19
CA THR A 34 21.78 -10.70 -6.76
C THR A 34 20.72 -11.79 -6.65
N ARG A 35 19.82 -11.66 -5.66
CA ARG A 35 18.74 -12.62 -5.40
C ARG A 35 17.56 -11.93 -4.69
N ILE A 36 16.35 -12.24 -5.10
CA ILE A 36 15.10 -11.69 -4.55
C ILE A 36 14.18 -12.86 -4.19
N ILE A 37 13.94 -13.07 -2.91
CA ILE A 37 13.07 -14.12 -2.39
C ILE A 37 11.73 -13.49 -2.10
N ALA A 38 10.67 -13.94 -2.77
CA ALA A 38 9.33 -13.42 -2.63
C ALA A 38 8.41 -14.46 -1.99
N THR A 39 7.64 -14.09 -0.98
CA THR A 39 6.68 -15.01 -0.36
C THR A 39 5.30 -14.41 -0.15
N SER A 40 4.29 -15.25 -0.38
CA SER A 40 2.91 -15.07 0.06
C SER A 40 2.12 -16.37 -0.09
N ARG A 41 0.89 -16.41 0.43
CA ARG A 41 0.01 -17.60 0.40
C ARG A 41 -0.32 -18.14 -0.99
N ARG A 42 -0.25 -17.29 -2.03
CA ARG A 42 -0.57 -17.64 -3.42
C ARG A 42 0.48 -17.04 -4.34
N LYS A 43 0.74 -17.63 -5.51
CA LYS A 43 1.65 -17.02 -6.49
C LYS A 43 1.09 -15.71 -7.06
N PRO A 44 1.87 -14.60 -7.07
CA PRO A 44 1.43 -13.37 -7.72
C PRO A 44 1.23 -13.52 -9.23
N ARG A 45 0.11 -12.97 -9.71
CA ARG A 45 -0.21 -12.91 -11.14
C ARG A 45 0.72 -11.94 -11.89
N LEU A 46 1.17 -10.88 -11.22
CA LEU A 46 2.07 -9.85 -11.76
C LEU A 46 3.50 -9.99 -11.21
N LEU A 47 3.99 -11.21 -11.03
CA LEU A 47 5.38 -11.40 -10.64
C LEU A 47 6.30 -10.99 -11.81
N PRO A 48 7.31 -10.12 -11.59
CA PRO A 48 8.24 -9.74 -12.65
C PRO A 48 8.96 -10.96 -13.22
N LYS A 49 9.18 -10.96 -14.55
CA LYS A 49 9.95 -11.99 -15.24
C LYS A 49 11.44 -11.69 -15.10
N ASP A 50 12.00 -12.01 -13.94
CA ASP A 50 13.42 -11.81 -13.62
C ASP A 50 14.01 -13.10 -13.03
N PRO A 51 15.14 -13.61 -13.56
CA PRO A 51 15.74 -14.86 -13.08
C PRO A 51 16.24 -14.79 -11.63
N ARG A 52 16.41 -13.59 -11.06
CA ARG A 52 16.81 -13.39 -9.66
C ARG A 52 15.64 -13.57 -8.69
N ILE A 53 14.40 -13.55 -9.17
CA ILE A 53 13.21 -13.68 -8.33
C ILE A 53 12.86 -15.14 -8.12
N GLU A 54 12.94 -15.57 -6.87
CA GLU A 54 12.52 -16.87 -6.39
C GLU A 54 11.23 -16.72 -5.59
N PHE A 55 10.12 -17.28 -6.10
CA PHE A 55 8.85 -17.28 -5.38
C PHE A 55 8.69 -18.53 -4.52
N ALA A 56 8.44 -18.34 -3.22
CA ALA A 56 8.09 -19.39 -2.27
C ALA A 56 6.66 -19.18 -1.77
N GLN A 57 5.78 -20.13 -2.09
CA GLN A 57 4.41 -20.14 -1.57
C GLN A 57 4.42 -20.57 -0.11
N ALA A 58 4.02 -19.69 0.81
CA ALA A 58 3.94 -20.01 2.23
C ALA A 58 2.83 -19.21 2.91
N ASP A 59 2.13 -19.86 3.85
CA ASP A 59 1.31 -19.17 4.84
C ASP A 59 2.12 -19.01 6.13
N LEU A 60 2.61 -17.80 6.38
CA LEU A 60 3.45 -17.50 7.53
C LEU A 60 2.62 -17.12 8.77
N ASN A 61 1.29 -17.19 8.72
CA ASN A 61 0.42 -16.95 9.86
C ASN A 61 0.26 -18.22 10.71
N VAL A 62 1.40 -18.71 11.21
CA VAL A 62 1.56 -19.96 11.97
C VAL A 62 2.48 -19.72 13.18
N ASP A 63 2.68 -20.75 14.01
CA ASP A 63 3.63 -20.68 15.13
C ASP A 63 5.07 -20.49 14.64
N VAL A 64 5.95 -20.07 15.57
CA VAL A 64 7.31 -19.65 15.23
C VAL A 64 8.16 -20.82 14.72
N GLU A 65 7.93 -22.03 15.24
CA GLU A 65 8.59 -23.25 14.81
C GLU A 65 8.25 -23.59 13.35
N GLN A 66 6.97 -23.48 12.97
CA GLN A 66 6.52 -23.72 11.61
C GLN A 66 6.96 -22.60 10.65
N VAL A 67 7.02 -21.34 11.12
CA VAL A 67 7.64 -20.25 10.33
C VAL A 67 9.09 -20.59 9.99
N GLU A 68 9.86 -21.15 10.93
CA GLU A 68 11.24 -21.57 10.65
C GLU A 68 11.34 -22.65 9.58
N VAL A 69 10.46 -23.67 9.64
CA VAL A 69 10.39 -24.70 8.59
C VAL A 69 10.10 -24.06 7.23
N LEU A 70 9.06 -23.23 7.14
CA LEU A 70 8.64 -22.60 5.88
C LEU A 70 9.71 -21.66 5.31
N LEU A 71 10.41 -20.90 6.15
CA LEU A 71 11.48 -20.01 5.69
C LEU A 71 12.73 -20.77 5.23
N ARG A 72 13.02 -21.94 5.80
CA ARG A 72 14.07 -22.84 5.30
C ARG A 72 13.69 -23.47 3.96
N GLU A 73 12.44 -23.93 3.80
CA GLU A 73 11.92 -24.44 2.53
C GLU A 73 11.92 -23.37 1.43
N ALA A 74 11.60 -22.13 1.78
CA ALA A 74 11.72 -20.95 0.92
C ALA A 74 13.16 -20.55 0.61
N LYS A 75 14.17 -21.23 1.21
CA LYS A 75 15.59 -20.90 1.11
C LYS A 75 15.89 -19.44 1.47
N ALA A 76 15.18 -18.91 2.48
CA ALA A 76 15.32 -17.55 3.02
C ALA A 76 16.58 -17.41 3.90
N THR A 77 17.73 -17.81 3.34
CA THR A 77 19.05 -17.80 3.94
C THR A 77 19.98 -16.89 3.15
N GLY A 78 20.98 -16.28 3.82
CA GLY A 78 21.87 -15.30 3.20
C GLY A 78 21.17 -13.96 2.91
N VAL A 79 20.00 -13.73 3.52
CA VAL A 79 19.23 -12.49 3.36
C VAL A 79 20.02 -11.33 3.97
N THR A 80 20.10 -10.23 3.21
CA THR A 80 20.71 -8.97 3.65
C THR A 80 19.65 -7.91 3.98
N HIS A 81 18.57 -7.87 3.21
CA HIS A 81 17.49 -6.89 3.38
C HIS A 81 16.15 -7.60 3.45
N PHE A 82 15.44 -7.45 4.58
CA PHE A 82 14.12 -8.04 4.78
C PHE A 82 13.02 -6.98 4.67
N PHE A 83 12.15 -7.11 3.67
CA PHE A 83 11.00 -6.24 3.42
C PHE A 83 9.72 -6.91 3.93
N HIS A 84 9.17 -6.38 5.02
CA HIS A 84 7.87 -6.79 5.55
C HIS A 84 6.74 -5.92 5.01
N MET A 85 6.08 -6.39 3.94
CA MET A 85 5.02 -5.69 3.22
C MET A 85 3.67 -6.41 3.35
N ALA A 86 3.46 -7.13 4.46
CA ALA A 86 2.28 -7.94 4.73
C ALA A 86 1.60 -7.49 6.02
N TYR A 87 0.26 -7.57 6.02
CA TYR A 87 -0.53 -7.48 7.26
C TYR A 87 -1.85 -8.23 7.05
N VAL A 88 -2.46 -8.66 8.16
CA VAL A 88 -3.78 -9.29 8.22
C VAL A 88 -4.82 -8.20 8.46
N HIS A 89 -5.65 -7.92 7.47
CA HIS A 89 -6.74 -6.95 7.60
C HIS A 89 -7.91 -7.55 8.40
N HIS A 90 -8.50 -6.73 9.27
CA HIS A 90 -9.76 -7.02 9.95
C HIS A 90 -10.49 -5.71 10.25
N ALA A 91 -11.83 -5.69 10.19
CA ALA A 91 -12.61 -4.48 10.44
C ALA A 91 -12.43 -3.95 11.88
N ALA A 92 -12.41 -4.85 12.86
CA ALA A 92 -12.13 -4.54 14.25
C ALA A 92 -10.63 -4.34 14.51
N PHE A 93 -10.26 -3.22 15.16
CA PHE A 93 -8.88 -2.82 15.39
C PHE A 93 -8.13 -3.68 16.42
N ASP A 94 -8.84 -4.19 17.43
CA ASP A 94 -8.34 -5.16 18.41
C ASP A 94 -7.90 -6.47 17.73
N LYS A 95 -8.67 -6.96 16.77
CA LYS A 95 -8.30 -8.11 15.94
C LYS A 95 -7.12 -7.83 15.02
N GLN A 96 -7.00 -6.61 14.48
CA GLN A 96 -5.78 -6.21 13.77
C GLN A 96 -4.55 -6.32 14.69
N PHE A 97 -4.67 -5.94 15.96
CA PHE A 97 -3.58 -6.11 16.93
C PHE A 97 -3.27 -7.58 17.22
N GLU A 98 -4.30 -8.36 17.56
CA GLU A 98 -4.19 -9.80 17.85
C GLU A 98 -3.49 -10.57 16.72
N TYR A 99 -3.79 -10.24 15.47
CA TYR A 99 -3.22 -10.97 14.32
C TYR A 99 -1.84 -10.44 13.89
N ASN A 100 -1.65 -9.13 13.80
CA ASN A 100 -0.45 -8.58 13.16
C ASN A 100 0.79 -8.55 14.04
N VAL A 101 0.61 -8.47 15.36
CA VAL A 101 1.73 -8.50 16.30
C VAL A 101 2.44 -9.85 16.27
N PRO A 102 1.80 -10.99 16.60
CA PRO A 102 2.48 -12.29 16.54
C PRO A 102 2.97 -12.63 15.12
N PHE A 103 2.21 -12.26 14.09
CA PHE A 103 2.58 -12.50 12.70
C PHE A 103 3.94 -11.87 12.34
N PHE A 104 4.14 -10.59 12.64
CA PHE A 104 5.43 -9.94 12.40
C PHE A 104 6.53 -10.46 13.33
N ARG A 105 6.21 -10.65 14.62
CA ARG A 105 7.19 -11.12 15.62
C ARG A 105 7.80 -12.46 15.25
N ASN A 106 6.96 -13.44 14.89
CA ASN A 106 7.41 -14.78 14.53
C ASN A 106 8.30 -14.76 13.28
N ILE A 107 7.89 -14.01 12.24
CA ILE A 107 8.67 -13.89 11.00
C ILE A 107 10.01 -13.22 11.27
N LEU A 108 10.01 -12.07 11.96
CA LEU A 108 11.24 -11.32 12.20
C LEU A 108 12.23 -12.13 13.07
N TYR A 109 11.73 -12.81 14.12
CA TYR A 109 12.54 -13.69 14.94
C TYR A 109 13.29 -14.73 14.11
N VAL A 110 12.57 -15.42 13.22
CA VAL A 110 13.15 -16.47 12.38
C VAL A 110 14.09 -15.87 11.34
N VAL A 111 13.76 -14.73 10.73
CA VAL A 111 14.64 -14.03 9.79
C VAL A 111 15.96 -13.65 10.46
N ASP A 112 15.93 -13.05 11.66
CA ASP A 112 17.13 -12.74 12.46
C ASP A 112 17.92 -14.02 12.79
N LYS A 113 17.23 -15.09 13.21
CA LYS A 113 17.86 -16.37 13.54
C LYS A 113 18.59 -16.99 12.35
N LEU A 114 17.94 -17.08 11.19
CA LEU A 114 18.47 -17.72 9.98
C LEU A 114 19.55 -16.89 9.28
N ASN A 115 19.56 -15.58 9.50
CA ASN A 115 20.42 -14.63 8.77
C ASN A 115 21.28 -13.78 9.70
N ARG A 116 21.60 -14.28 10.90
CA ARG A 116 22.34 -13.55 11.96
C ARG A 116 23.62 -12.89 11.45
N ASP A 117 24.33 -13.53 10.54
CA ASP A 117 25.62 -13.06 10.02
C ASP A 117 25.52 -12.25 8.72
N THR A 118 24.34 -12.26 8.08
CA THR A 118 24.15 -11.64 6.76
C THR A 118 23.15 -10.48 6.75
N LEU A 119 22.20 -10.45 7.69
CA LEU A 119 21.16 -9.43 7.76
C LEU A 119 21.80 -8.06 8.02
N GLU A 120 21.39 -7.07 7.24
CA GLU A 120 21.90 -5.69 7.26
C GLU A 120 20.78 -4.68 7.53
N ARG A 121 19.61 -4.89 6.93
CA ARG A 121 18.46 -4.00 7.07
C ARG A 121 17.14 -4.76 7.19
N VAL A 122 16.34 -4.39 8.19
CA VAL A 122 14.93 -4.78 8.32
C VAL A 122 14.05 -3.60 7.93
N ILE A 123 13.14 -3.80 6.99
CA ILE A 123 12.24 -2.78 6.46
C ILE A 123 10.81 -3.15 6.84
N LEU A 124 10.18 -2.31 7.64
CA LEU A 124 8.81 -2.46 8.10
C LEU A 124 7.93 -1.35 7.52
N GLN A 125 6.95 -1.71 6.71
CA GLN A 125 5.91 -0.74 6.32
C GLN A 125 4.80 -0.70 7.38
N THR A 126 4.54 0.49 7.91
CA THR A 126 3.39 0.76 8.80
C THR A 126 2.39 1.66 8.06
N GLY A 127 2.17 2.90 8.51
CA GLY A 127 1.36 3.88 7.79
C GLY A 127 0.77 4.98 8.66
N GLY A 128 -0.11 5.78 8.04
CA GLY A 128 -0.75 6.96 8.64
C GLY A 128 -1.51 6.72 9.95
N LYS A 129 -1.89 5.47 10.29
CA LYS A 129 -2.49 5.15 11.61
C LYS A 129 -1.53 5.44 12.77
N HIS A 130 -0.21 5.51 12.51
CA HIS A 130 0.78 5.96 13.50
C HIS A 130 0.43 7.36 14.05
N TYR A 131 -0.16 8.22 13.22
CA TYR A 131 -0.55 9.59 13.58
C TYR A 131 -2.01 9.70 14.03
N GLY A 132 -2.68 8.57 14.29
CA GLY A 132 -4.08 8.53 14.73
C GLY A 132 -5.11 8.57 13.60
N SER A 133 -4.72 8.34 12.35
CA SER A 133 -5.68 8.14 11.25
C SER A 133 -6.72 7.07 11.64
N PHE A 134 -8.00 7.33 11.31
CA PHE A 134 -9.18 6.56 11.72
C PHE A 134 -9.50 6.52 13.23
N SER A 135 -8.80 7.29 14.05
CA SER A 135 -8.95 7.24 15.51
C SER A 135 -9.11 8.61 16.15
N LYS A 136 -8.53 9.64 15.54
CA LYS A 136 -8.49 11.01 16.05
C LYS A 136 -8.69 12.01 14.91
N LYS A 137 -8.93 13.27 15.28
CA LYS A 137 -8.77 14.39 14.34
C LYS A 137 -7.31 14.47 13.89
N ALA A 138 -7.09 14.89 12.64
CA ALA A 138 -5.75 15.12 12.14
C ALA A 138 -5.04 16.22 12.95
N PRO A 139 -3.71 16.15 13.11
CA PRO A 139 -2.93 17.25 13.68
C PRO A 139 -3.18 18.56 12.94
N GLU A 140 -3.19 19.68 13.67
CA GLU A 140 -3.32 21.02 13.06
C GLU A 140 -2.07 21.40 12.27
N ARG A 141 -0.90 20.98 12.76
CA ARG A 141 0.38 21.14 12.07
C ARG A 141 0.61 20.07 11.01
N LEU A 142 1.52 20.35 10.07
CA LEU A 142 2.01 19.40 9.08
C LEU A 142 2.43 18.08 9.75
N ILE A 143 2.03 16.95 9.16
CA ILE A 143 2.37 15.63 9.71
C ILE A 143 3.82 15.30 9.38
N THR A 144 4.64 15.27 10.42
CA THR A 144 6.08 14.99 10.40
C THR A 144 6.40 13.86 11.37
N GLU A 145 7.52 13.18 11.18
CA GLU A 145 7.90 11.99 11.96
C GLU A 145 8.18 12.30 13.44
N ASP A 146 8.48 13.55 13.80
CA ASP A 146 8.68 14.03 15.18
C ASP A 146 7.38 14.19 15.98
N LEU A 147 6.20 14.08 15.35
CA LEU A 147 4.92 14.04 16.09
C LEU A 147 4.88 12.88 17.09
N GLY A 148 5.64 11.82 16.83
CA GLY A 148 5.69 10.64 17.68
C GLY A 148 4.36 9.89 17.76
N ARG A 149 4.29 8.97 18.73
CA ARG A 149 3.12 8.13 18.94
C ARG A 149 1.98 8.93 19.58
N VAL A 150 0.76 8.71 19.09
CA VAL A 150 -0.45 9.24 19.72
C VAL A 150 -0.70 8.53 21.05
N LYS A 151 -0.63 9.28 22.16
CA LYS A 151 -1.10 8.88 23.49
C LYS A 151 -2.62 9.02 23.49
N ASP A 152 -3.37 8.06 24.02
CA ASP A 152 -4.84 8.07 24.12
C ASP A 152 -5.65 7.72 22.87
N LEU A 153 -5.19 6.78 22.04
CA LEU A 153 -5.98 6.23 20.91
C LEU A 153 -7.28 5.52 21.34
N GLY A 154 -7.45 5.23 22.64
CA GLY A 154 -8.58 4.45 23.17
C GLY A 154 -8.50 2.96 22.84
N ARG A 155 -7.44 2.53 22.17
CA ARG A 155 -7.17 1.14 21.75
C ARG A 155 -5.68 0.98 21.40
N PRO A 156 -5.14 -0.25 21.43
CA PRO A 156 -3.77 -0.48 21.01
C PRO A 156 -3.60 -0.31 19.49
N ASN A 157 -2.46 0.25 19.07
CA ASN A 157 -2.06 0.32 17.67
C ASN A 157 -0.96 -0.71 17.42
N PHE A 158 -1.22 -1.67 16.53
CA PHE A 158 -0.31 -2.77 16.28
C PHE A 158 1.02 -2.32 15.67
N TYR A 159 1.05 -1.18 14.97
CA TYR A 159 2.30 -0.60 14.47
C TYR A 159 3.29 -0.32 15.60
N TYR A 160 2.81 0.16 16.75
CA TYR A 160 3.70 0.48 17.87
C TYR A 160 4.32 -0.79 18.46
N ALA A 161 3.52 -1.85 18.63
CA ALA A 161 4.01 -3.13 19.13
C ALA A 161 4.95 -3.84 18.15
N GLN A 162 4.75 -3.68 16.83
CA GLN A 162 5.69 -4.16 15.81
C GLN A 162 7.01 -3.40 15.86
N GLU A 163 6.96 -2.06 15.92
CA GLU A 163 8.15 -1.21 16.09
C GLU A 163 8.90 -1.57 17.38
N ASP A 164 8.22 -1.65 18.52
CA ASP A 164 8.82 -1.97 19.82
C ASP A 164 9.56 -3.31 19.79
N TYR A 165 8.91 -4.36 19.28
CA TYR A 165 9.56 -5.67 19.17
C TYR A 165 10.77 -5.66 18.24
N MET A 166 10.69 -4.95 17.11
CA MET A 166 11.81 -4.84 16.19
C MET A 166 13.01 -4.15 16.86
N PHE A 167 12.76 -3.08 17.61
CA PHE A 167 13.82 -2.36 18.34
C PHE A 167 14.42 -3.23 19.44
N GLU A 168 13.58 -3.91 20.23
CA GLU A 168 14.03 -4.85 21.27
C GLU A 168 14.90 -5.98 20.69
N LEU A 169 14.48 -6.59 19.57
CA LEU A 169 15.23 -7.69 18.95
C LEU A 169 16.55 -7.21 18.34
N GLN A 170 16.63 -5.96 17.90
CA GLN A 170 17.84 -5.36 17.33
C GLN A 170 18.94 -5.17 18.37
N GLU A 171 18.63 -5.07 19.66
CA GLU A 171 19.64 -4.78 20.69
C GLU A 171 20.83 -5.77 20.61
N GLY A 172 22.04 -5.22 20.43
CA GLY A 172 23.27 -6.01 20.27
C GLY A 172 23.46 -6.70 18.91
N LYS A 173 22.59 -6.44 17.91
CA LYS A 173 22.70 -6.94 16.54
C LYS A 173 23.41 -5.94 15.63
N LYS A 174 23.90 -6.43 14.48
CA LYS A 174 24.57 -5.61 13.46
C LYS A 174 23.61 -4.98 12.46
N TRP A 175 22.42 -5.57 12.28
CA TRP A 175 21.45 -5.07 11.33
C TRP A 175 20.76 -3.81 11.87
N THR A 176 20.33 -2.96 10.96
CA THR A 176 19.61 -1.70 11.21
C THR A 176 18.17 -1.81 10.73
N TRP A 177 17.30 -0.87 11.05
CA TRP A 177 15.92 -0.88 10.55
C TRP A 177 15.54 0.38 9.77
N THR A 178 14.52 0.27 8.93
CA THR A 178 13.84 1.40 8.28
C THR A 178 12.34 1.19 8.38
N VAL A 179 11.61 2.19 8.88
CA VAL A 179 10.15 2.18 8.88
C VAL A 179 9.63 3.13 7.81
N THR A 180 8.72 2.67 6.95
CA THR A 180 8.01 3.54 6.02
C THR A 180 6.54 3.70 6.42
N ARG A 181 6.05 4.94 6.35
CA ARG A 181 4.71 5.34 6.80
C ARG A 181 3.92 5.95 5.63
N PRO A 182 3.44 5.12 4.69
CA PRO A 182 2.55 5.59 3.65
C PRO A 182 1.18 5.97 4.22
N PHE A 183 0.45 6.77 3.47
CA PHE A 183 -0.94 7.11 3.73
C PHE A 183 -1.84 6.34 2.78
N MET A 184 -2.57 7.05 1.93
CA MET A 184 -3.59 6.48 1.06
C MET A 184 -2.92 5.82 -0.14
N ILE A 185 -2.77 4.50 -0.09
CA ILE A 185 -2.01 3.76 -1.11
C ILE A 185 -2.82 3.64 -2.40
N ASN A 186 -2.31 4.22 -3.49
CA ASN A 186 -2.86 4.07 -4.83
C ASN A 186 -1.99 3.13 -5.65
N GLY A 187 -2.59 2.09 -6.23
CA GLY A 187 -1.87 1.08 -6.99
C GLY A 187 -2.80 -0.05 -7.42
N PHE A 188 -2.31 -0.93 -8.29
CA PHE A 188 -3.06 -2.09 -8.75
C PHE A 188 -2.33 -3.40 -8.41
N SER A 189 -3.04 -4.30 -7.73
CA SER A 189 -2.61 -5.69 -7.54
C SER A 189 -3.83 -6.59 -7.43
N TYR A 190 -3.70 -7.82 -7.90
CA TYR A 190 -4.76 -8.84 -7.82
C TYR A 190 -5.06 -9.33 -6.41
N GLY A 191 -4.20 -9.02 -5.43
CA GLY A 191 -4.32 -9.46 -4.05
C GLY A 191 -4.70 -8.36 -3.06
N SER A 192 -4.97 -7.12 -3.52
CA SER A 192 -5.31 -6.03 -2.61
C SER A 192 -6.69 -6.25 -1.98
N GLY A 193 -6.75 -6.25 -0.64
CA GLY A 193 -8.01 -6.33 0.11
C GLY A 193 -8.73 -4.98 0.25
N GLN A 194 -8.07 -3.87 -0.09
CA GLN A 194 -8.59 -2.50 -0.03
C GLN A 194 -7.90 -1.66 -1.11
N SER A 195 -8.64 -1.19 -2.11
CA SER A 195 -8.07 -0.35 -3.17
C SER A 195 -9.07 0.72 -3.60
N PHE A 196 -8.73 1.98 -3.33
CA PHE A 196 -9.52 3.11 -3.83
C PHE A 196 -9.45 3.19 -5.35
N ALA A 197 -8.24 3.26 -5.91
CA ALA A 197 -8.04 3.43 -7.36
C ALA A 197 -8.72 2.31 -8.18
N THR A 198 -8.57 1.05 -7.77
CA THR A 198 -9.20 -0.08 -8.46
C THR A 198 -10.72 -0.01 -8.40
N THR A 199 -11.29 0.30 -7.23
CA THR A 199 -12.75 0.40 -7.07
C THR A 199 -13.30 1.62 -7.80
N ALA A 200 -12.56 2.74 -7.82
CA ALA A 200 -12.90 3.92 -8.60
C ALA A 200 -12.97 3.59 -10.10
N ALA A 201 -11.95 2.93 -10.65
CA ALA A 201 -11.95 2.55 -12.06
C ALA A 201 -13.18 1.69 -12.44
N LEU A 202 -13.54 0.72 -11.60
CA LEU A 202 -14.75 -0.09 -11.79
C LEU A 202 -16.04 0.74 -11.69
N TYR A 203 -16.15 1.61 -10.68
CA TYR A 203 -17.29 2.53 -10.50
C TYR A 203 -17.48 3.41 -11.73
N PHE A 204 -16.42 4.11 -12.17
CA PHE A 204 -16.48 5.02 -13.30
C PHE A 204 -16.72 4.30 -14.63
N THR A 205 -16.21 3.07 -14.79
CA THR A 205 -16.55 2.22 -15.96
C THR A 205 -18.05 1.91 -16.01
N ILE A 206 -18.66 1.58 -14.87
CA ILE A 206 -20.11 1.35 -14.78
C ILE A 206 -20.89 2.63 -15.09
N GLN A 207 -20.51 3.77 -14.50
CA GLN A 207 -21.16 5.05 -14.77
C GLN A 207 -21.06 5.45 -16.25
N ARG A 208 -19.89 5.27 -16.86
CA ARG A 208 -19.66 5.53 -18.29
C ARG A 208 -20.59 4.69 -19.16
N TYR A 209 -20.72 3.39 -18.88
CA TYR A 209 -21.60 2.51 -19.64
C TYR A 209 -23.08 2.92 -19.55
N LEU A 210 -23.53 3.33 -18.37
CA LEU A 210 -24.92 3.73 -18.12
C LEU A 210 -25.23 5.15 -18.63
N GLY A 211 -24.21 5.95 -18.96
CA GLY A 211 -24.39 7.37 -19.27
C GLY A 211 -24.84 8.19 -18.04
N GLU A 212 -24.49 7.73 -16.85
CA GLU A 212 -24.85 8.38 -15.58
C GLU A 212 -23.67 9.17 -14.99
N GLU A 213 -23.96 10.16 -14.16
CA GLU A 213 -22.93 10.93 -13.44
C GLU A 213 -22.27 10.10 -12.34
N ALA A 214 -21.00 10.37 -12.05
CA ALA A 214 -20.27 9.84 -10.91
C ALA A 214 -20.49 10.72 -9.67
N VAL A 215 -21.18 10.18 -8.66
CA VAL A 215 -21.61 10.92 -7.48
C VAL A 215 -20.62 10.72 -6.33
N PHE A 216 -19.99 11.81 -5.88
CA PHE A 216 -19.22 11.83 -4.65
C PHE A 216 -20.17 11.97 -3.44
N SER A 217 -20.10 11.04 -2.49
CA SER A 217 -20.91 11.08 -1.27
C SER A 217 -20.35 12.08 -0.26
N LEU A 218 -21.13 13.12 0.06
CA LEU A 218 -20.80 14.04 1.15
C LEU A 218 -21.44 13.57 2.47
N LEU A 219 -20.67 13.61 3.56
CA LEU A 219 -21.21 13.42 4.91
C LEU A 219 -21.95 14.67 5.41
N GLU A 220 -21.38 15.84 5.13
CA GLU A 220 -21.85 17.15 5.58
C GLU A 220 -21.97 18.10 4.36
N GLU A 221 -22.49 19.31 4.57
CA GLU A 221 -22.53 20.35 3.52
C GLU A 221 -21.45 21.39 3.79
N GLY A 222 -20.93 22.02 2.73
CA GLY A 222 -19.91 23.06 2.84
C GLY A 222 -18.48 22.54 2.95
N ASP A 223 -17.60 23.36 3.53
CA ASP A 223 -16.14 23.19 3.45
C ASP A 223 -15.55 22.17 4.42
N GLU A 224 -16.35 21.58 5.32
CA GLU A 224 -15.87 20.59 6.30
C GLU A 224 -15.82 19.15 5.75
N THR A 225 -16.24 18.96 4.50
CA THR A 225 -16.27 17.67 3.83
C THR A 225 -14.87 17.16 3.46
N SER A 226 -14.73 15.86 3.23
CA SER A 226 -13.51 15.25 2.67
C SER A 226 -13.18 15.81 1.28
N TYR A 227 -14.20 16.22 0.52
CA TYR A 227 -14.10 16.69 -0.86
C TYR A 227 -13.20 17.93 -1.00
N THR A 228 -13.30 18.88 -0.07
CA THR A 228 -12.53 20.14 -0.08
C THR A 228 -11.18 20.02 0.62
N LYS A 229 -10.91 18.92 1.31
CA LYS A 229 -9.68 18.74 2.09
C LYS A 229 -8.53 18.29 1.21
N ARG A 230 -7.35 18.83 1.52
CA ARG A 230 -6.07 18.36 0.96
C ARG A 230 -5.93 16.86 1.17
N TRP A 231 -5.50 16.19 0.11
CA TRP A 231 -5.39 14.75 0.04
C TRP A 231 -4.00 14.33 -0.45
N ASP A 232 -3.03 14.25 0.45
CA ASP A 232 -1.73 13.65 0.12
C ASP A 232 -1.89 12.13 0.01
N ALA A 233 -1.72 11.62 -1.20
CA ALA A 233 -1.74 10.19 -1.53
C ALA A 233 -0.32 9.57 -1.50
N SER A 234 -0.28 8.25 -1.54
CA SER A 234 0.96 7.48 -1.63
C SER A 234 0.86 6.49 -2.79
N SER A 235 1.38 6.84 -3.96
CA SER A 235 1.41 5.93 -5.09
C SER A 235 2.35 4.75 -4.81
N ALA A 236 1.90 3.53 -5.10
CA ALA A 236 2.63 2.30 -4.78
C ALA A 236 3.99 2.22 -5.50
N SER A 237 4.09 2.84 -6.68
CA SER A 237 5.33 3.10 -7.42
C SER A 237 6.32 3.94 -6.61
N ASN A 238 5.89 5.08 -6.11
CA ASN A 238 6.69 5.98 -5.27
C ASN A 238 7.05 5.33 -3.93
N ILE A 239 6.12 4.61 -3.30
CA ILE A 239 6.41 3.82 -2.10
C ILE A 239 7.53 2.83 -2.38
N ALA A 240 7.45 2.08 -3.47
CA ALA A 240 8.46 1.09 -3.79
C ALA A 240 9.83 1.73 -4.05
N ALA A 241 9.88 2.75 -4.91
CA ALA A 241 11.11 3.47 -5.24
C ALA A 241 11.78 4.10 -4.01
N PHE A 242 11.01 4.76 -3.15
CA PHE A 242 11.54 5.33 -1.91
C PHE A 242 12.01 4.25 -0.94
N THR A 243 11.23 3.18 -0.76
CA THR A 243 11.51 2.14 0.23
C THR A 243 12.80 1.37 -0.13
N THR A 244 13.00 1.00 -1.40
CA THR A 244 14.24 0.30 -1.82
C THR A 244 15.46 1.23 -1.74
N PHE A 245 15.29 2.51 -2.10
CA PHE A 245 16.32 3.53 -1.94
C PHE A 245 16.74 3.69 -0.47
N ALA A 246 15.78 3.94 0.43
CA ALA A 246 16.04 4.13 1.85
C ALA A 246 16.64 2.88 2.52
N ALA A 247 16.22 1.69 2.08
CA ALA A 247 16.76 0.41 2.56
C ALA A 247 18.27 0.29 2.31
N CYS A 248 18.76 0.83 1.19
CA CYS A 248 20.17 0.78 0.80
C CYS A 248 20.96 2.05 1.15
N HIS A 249 20.29 3.12 1.57
CA HIS A 249 20.94 4.38 1.92
C HIS A 249 21.47 4.35 3.37
N PRO A 250 22.71 4.83 3.64
CA PRO A 250 23.25 4.89 5.00
C PRO A 250 22.36 5.67 5.96
N GLY A 251 21.84 6.82 5.54
CA GLY A 251 20.93 7.64 6.33
C GLY A 251 19.57 6.98 6.62
N GLY A 252 19.23 5.87 5.94
CA GLY A 252 18.01 5.13 6.23
C GLY A 252 18.09 4.24 7.47
N ALA A 253 19.29 4.05 8.04
CA ALA A 253 19.52 3.20 9.20
C ALA A 253 18.89 3.80 10.46
N ASP A 254 18.06 2.99 11.12
CA ASP A 254 17.38 3.29 12.38
C ASP A 254 16.50 4.54 12.29
N GLN A 255 15.82 4.68 11.14
CA GLN A 255 14.95 5.82 10.85
C GLN A 255 13.56 5.40 10.38
N ALA A 256 12.56 6.19 10.78
CA ALA A 256 11.22 6.16 10.22
C ALA A 256 11.02 7.34 9.25
N TYR A 257 10.30 7.10 8.15
CA TYR A 257 9.98 8.10 7.13
C TYR A 257 8.50 8.02 6.72
N ASN A 258 7.86 9.18 6.62
CA ASN A 258 6.63 9.33 5.85
C ASN A 258 6.89 9.00 4.38
N VAL A 259 5.85 8.55 3.67
CA VAL A 259 5.93 8.34 2.22
C VAL A 259 4.63 8.80 1.56
N VAL A 260 4.68 9.96 0.90
CA VAL A 260 3.59 10.49 0.07
C VAL A 260 4.15 10.95 -1.26
N ASP A 261 3.27 11.16 -2.24
CA ASP A 261 3.61 11.63 -3.58
C ASP A 261 4.20 13.04 -3.57
N ASN A 262 3.99 13.78 -2.47
CA ASN A 262 4.48 15.14 -2.29
C ASN A 262 4.10 16.04 -3.47
N ASP A 263 2.86 15.86 -3.93
CA ASP A 263 2.30 16.47 -5.13
C ASP A 263 2.49 18.00 -5.11
N PRO A 264 3.09 18.61 -6.15
CA PRO A 264 3.30 20.04 -6.22
C PRO A 264 2.02 20.88 -6.32
N ASN A 265 0.88 20.26 -6.63
CA ASN A 265 -0.35 20.98 -6.94
C ASN A 265 -1.31 21.13 -5.74
N GLU A 266 -0.92 20.65 -4.55
CA GLU A 266 -1.73 20.72 -3.31
C GLU A 266 -3.18 20.24 -3.48
N ILE A 267 -3.36 19.11 -4.16
CA ILE A 267 -4.66 18.56 -4.57
C ILE A 267 -5.62 18.27 -3.41
N THR A 268 -6.90 18.51 -3.65
CA THR A 268 -8.02 18.05 -2.82
C THR A 268 -8.58 16.73 -3.34
N PHE A 269 -9.41 16.05 -2.53
CA PHE A 269 -10.11 14.87 -3.01
C PHE A 269 -11.09 15.21 -4.14
N GLY A 270 -11.70 16.39 -4.13
CA GLY A 270 -12.53 16.88 -5.23
C GLY A 270 -11.78 17.04 -6.54
N ASP A 271 -10.52 17.49 -6.50
CA ASP A 271 -9.66 17.58 -7.69
C ASP A 271 -9.39 16.20 -8.28
N ILE A 272 -9.11 15.21 -7.42
CA ILE A 272 -8.93 13.82 -7.83
C ILE A 272 -10.21 13.22 -8.39
N TRP A 273 -11.36 13.47 -7.76
CA TRP A 273 -12.64 12.98 -8.25
C TRP A 273 -12.96 13.52 -9.65
N ARG A 274 -12.74 14.82 -9.86
CA ARG A 274 -12.88 15.47 -11.18
C ARG A 274 -11.93 14.88 -12.21
N TYR A 275 -10.67 14.69 -11.85
CA TYR A 275 -9.69 14.05 -12.73
C TYR A 275 -10.11 12.63 -13.17
N ILE A 276 -10.62 11.81 -12.24
CA ILE A 276 -11.10 10.46 -12.59
C ILE A 276 -12.29 10.56 -13.54
N GLY A 277 -13.21 11.50 -13.31
CA GLY A 277 -14.32 11.79 -14.23
C GLY A 277 -13.84 12.17 -15.63
N GLU A 278 -12.87 13.07 -15.73
CA GLU A 278 -12.25 13.47 -17.01
C GLU A 278 -11.58 12.28 -17.70
N TYR A 279 -10.83 11.45 -16.97
CA TYR A 279 -10.15 10.27 -17.50
C TYR A 279 -11.13 9.27 -18.13
N PHE A 280 -12.24 8.97 -17.45
CA PHE A 280 -13.25 8.02 -17.92
C PHE A 280 -14.33 8.64 -18.81
N GLY A 281 -14.31 9.97 -19.03
CA GLY A 281 -15.35 10.67 -19.78
C GLY A 281 -16.73 10.63 -19.11
N VAL A 282 -16.76 10.78 -17.77
CA VAL A 282 -17.95 10.72 -16.91
C VAL A 282 -18.10 12.04 -16.17
N PRO A 283 -19.24 12.75 -16.31
CA PRO A 283 -19.53 13.92 -15.50
C PRO A 283 -19.57 13.57 -14.02
N VAL A 284 -19.06 14.46 -13.16
CA VAL A 284 -19.05 14.24 -11.71
C VAL A 284 -19.95 15.22 -10.98
N THR A 285 -20.57 14.76 -9.90
CA THR A 285 -21.41 15.57 -9.02
C THR A 285 -21.19 15.21 -7.56
N THR A 286 -21.76 15.98 -6.63
CA THR A 286 -21.72 15.69 -5.20
C THR A 286 -23.14 15.56 -4.66
N LYS A 287 -23.34 14.64 -3.70
CA LYS A 287 -24.64 14.47 -3.06
C LYS A 287 -24.48 14.04 -1.60
N LYS A 288 -25.13 14.78 -0.71
CA LYS A 288 -25.18 14.44 0.71
C LYS A 288 -25.93 13.14 0.95
N GLY A 289 -25.34 12.25 1.74
CA GLY A 289 -25.95 10.98 2.13
C GLY A 289 -26.12 9.97 0.99
N TYR A 290 -25.47 10.19 -0.16
CA TYR A 290 -25.44 9.18 -1.22
C TYR A 290 -24.70 7.92 -0.75
N ASN A 291 -25.26 6.76 -1.05
CA ASN A 291 -24.67 5.47 -0.69
C ASN A 291 -24.19 4.78 -1.97
N ALA A 292 -22.90 4.96 -2.30
CA ALA A 292 -22.30 4.41 -3.51
C ALA A 292 -22.27 2.87 -3.49
N GLU A 293 -22.10 2.26 -2.33
CA GLU A 293 -22.10 0.80 -2.17
C GLU A 293 -23.46 0.21 -2.53
N HIS A 294 -24.54 0.76 -1.98
CA HIS A 294 -25.89 0.30 -2.26
C HIS A 294 -26.28 0.52 -3.73
N ASP A 295 -25.96 1.69 -4.29
CA ASP A 295 -26.28 2.02 -5.68
C ASP A 295 -25.56 1.10 -6.68
N ILE A 296 -24.26 0.85 -6.46
CA ILE A 296 -23.52 -0.11 -7.30
C ILE A 296 -24.05 -1.52 -7.13
N GLN A 297 -24.37 -1.97 -5.92
CA GLN A 297 -24.93 -3.31 -5.74
C GLN A 297 -26.22 -3.50 -6.55
N ALA A 298 -27.13 -2.52 -6.52
CA ALA A 298 -28.35 -2.55 -7.33
C ALA A 298 -28.06 -2.58 -8.85
N LYS A 299 -26.99 -1.93 -9.32
CA LYS A 299 -26.54 -2.00 -10.72
C LYS A 299 -25.96 -3.39 -11.05
N LEU A 300 -25.16 -3.96 -10.17
CA LEU A 300 -24.58 -5.30 -10.35
C LEU A 300 -25.66 -6.39 -10.36
N ASP A 301 -26.65 -6.30 -9.48
CA ASP A 301 -27.78 -7.25 -9.41
C ASP A 301 -28.63 -7.24 -10.69
N ARG A 302 -28.76 -6.07 -11.35
CA ARG A 302 -29.39 -5.94 -12.67
C ARG A 302 -28.55 -6.50 -13.83
N GLY A 303 -27.32 -6.95 -13.57
CA GLY A 303 -26.44 -7.54 -14.58
C GLY A 303 -25.59 -6.55 -15.35
N VAL A 304 -25.49 -5.28 -14.92
CA VAL A 304 -24.80 -4.22 -15.68
C VAL A 304 -23.35 -4.59 -16.02
N TRP A 305 -22.59 -5.13 -15.07
CA TRP A 305 -21.20 -5.54 -15.33
C TRP A 305 -21.10 -6.68 -16.35
N LYS A 306 -22.06 -7.62 -16.33
CA LYS A 306 -22.11 -8.72 -17.31
C LYS A 306 -22.34 -8.19 -18.71
N ASP A 307 -23.20 -7.18 -18.86
CA ASP A 307 -23.46 -6.53 -20.13
C ASP A 307 -22.23 -5.76 -20.65
N ILE A 308 -21.54 -5.04 -19.75
CA ILE A 308 -20.27 -4.36 -20.06
C ILE A 308 -19.26 -5.37 -20.61
N VAL A 309 -19.01 -6.45 -19.86
CA VAL A 309 -18.01 -7.47 -20.25
C VAL A 309 -18.39 -8.17 -21.54
N LYS A 310 -19.68 -8.47 -21.74
CA LYS A 310 -20.18 -9.07 -22.99
C LYS A 310 -19.95 -8.15 -24.19
N LYS A 311 -20.09 -6.83 -24.02
CA LYS A 311 -20.02 -5.86 -25.12
C LYS A 311 -18.60 -5.38 -25.41
N TYR A 312 -17.78 -5.20 -24.39
CA TYR A 312 -16.47 -4.55 -24.49
C TYR A 312 -15.29 -5.40 -23.99
N GLY A 313 -15.54 -6.60 -23.44
CA GLY A 313 -14.52 -7.42 -22.80
C GLY A 313 -14.22 -7.00 -21.35
N GLY A 314 -13.16 -7.56 -20.77
CA GLY A 314 -12.79 -7.38 -19.36
C GLY A 314 -12.98 -8.64 -18.51
N ASP A 315 -12.66 -8.55 -17.23
CA ASP A 315 -12.77 -9.67 -16.28
C ASP A 315 -14.24 -9.77 -15.79
N PRO A 316 -14.97 -10.86 -16.07
CA PRO A 316 -16.38 -11.01 -15.67
C PRO A 316 -16.58 -10.94 -14.15
N ASP A 317 -15.53 -11.25 -13.38
CA ASP A 317 -15.57 -11.28 -11.93
C ASP A 317 -14.92 -10.03 -11.30
N ALA A 318 -14.54 -9.02 -12.09
CA ALA A 318 -13.77 -7.87 -11.61
C ALA A 318 -14.45 -7.13 -10.43
N CYS A 319 -15.74 -6.85 -10.56
CA CYS A 319 -16.51 -6.17 -9.51
C CYS A 319 -16.62 -6.98 -8.22
N VAL A 320 -16.57 -8.31 -8.30
CA VAL A 320 -16.65 -9.22 -7.15
C VAL A 320 -15.28 -9.42 -6.51
N ASN A 321 -14.25 -9.61 -7.33
CA ASN A 321 -12.91 -9.97 -6.87
C ASN A 321 -12.06 -8.76 -6.46
N TYR A 322 -12.30 -7.59 -7.06
CA TYR A 322 -11.47 -6.40 -6.84
C TYR A 322 -12.24 -5.15 -6.41
N GLY A 323 -13.57 -5.14 -6.55
CA GLY A 323 -14.43 -4.05 -6.10
C GLY A 323 -14.56 -4.05 -4.57
N THR A 324 -13.97 -3.05 -3.91
CA THR A 324 -14.07 -2.87 -2.46
C THR A 324 -15.04 -1.73 -2.12
N TRP A 325 -16.33 -1.95 -2.42
CA TRP A 325 -17.37 -0.89 -2.42
C TRP A 325 -17.57 -0.20 -1.08
N TRP A 326 -17.60 -0.96 0.02
CA TRP A 326 -17.65 -0.41 1.38
C TRP A 326 -16.46 0.52 1.64
N PHE A 327 -15.26 0.13 1.17
CA PHE A 327 -14.03 0.90 1.36
C PHE A 327 -14.07 2.15 0.50
N PHE A 328 -14.54 2.05 -0.74
CA PHE A 328 -14.73 3.19 -1.62
C PHE A 328 -15.67 4.25 -1.02
N GLN A 329 -16.82 3.83 -0.47
CA GLN A 329 -17.72 4.72 0.27
C GLN A 329 -17.03 5.30 1.51
N PHE A 330 -16.32 4.48 2.27
CA PHE A 330 -15.59 4.91 3.47
C PHE A 330 -14.53 5.96 3.15
N GLN A 331 -13.80 5.84 2.03
CA GLN A 331 -12.78 6.79 1.64
C GLN A 331 -13.37 8.19 1.42
N MET A 332 -14.52 8.28 0.75
CA MET A 332 -15.25 9.54 0.58
C MET A 332 -15.75 10.12 1.90
N ALA A 333 -15.84 9.33 2.97
CA ALA A 333 -16.26 9.76 4.30
C ALA A 333 -15.10 10.21 5.21
N ILE A 334 -13.84 9.96 4.84
CA ILE A 334 -12.69 10.29 5.72
C ILE A 334 -12.46 11.80 5.74
N THR A 335 -12.60 12.38 6.92
CA THR A 335 -12.33 13.81 7.17
C THR A 335 -10.93 14.08 7.72
N PHE A 336 -10.11 13.03 7.91
CA PHE A 336 -8.73 13.15 8.35
C PHE A 336 -7.89 13.82 7.26
N LYS A 337 -7.41 15.04 7.52
CA LYS A 337 -6.57 15.80 6.59
C LYS A 337 -5.19 15.14 6.48
N THR A 338 -4.86 14.60 5.30
CA THR A 338 -3.52 14.10 5.00
C THR A 338 -2.67 15.23 4.46
N HIS A 339 -2.12 16.03 5.38
CA HIS A 339 -1.10 17.03 5.07
C HIS A 339 0.22 16.55 5.66
N VAL A 340 1.09 15.97 4.84
CA VAL A 340 2.21 15.13 5.25
C VAL A 340 3.52 15.63 4.64
N SER A 341 4.56 15.75 5.46
CA SER A 341 5.88 16.17 5.00
C SER A 341 6.73 15.00 4.53
N MET A 342 7.48 15.22 3.45
CA MET A 342 8.63 14.41 3.01
C MET A 342 9.98 15.11 3.28
N ASP A 343 10.00 16.21 4.05
CA ASP A 343 11.20 17.02 4.25
C ASP A 343 12.31 16.26 4.96
N LYS A 344 11.97 15.32 5.85
CA LYS A 344 12.94 14.46 6.52
C LYS A 344 13.70 13.60 5.50
N ALA A 345 12.96 12.92 4.62
CA ALA A 345 13.53 12.14 3.52
C ALA A 345 14.42 13.00 2.59
N ARG A 346 13.98 14.21 2.26
CA ARG A 346 14.79 15.16 1.48
C ARG A 346 16.09 15.54 2.19
N ARG A 347 16.00 15.93 3.46
CA ARG A 347 17.15 16.44 4.23
C ARG A 347 18.18 15.36 4.55
N GLU A 348 17.72 14.17 4.92
CA GLU A 348 18.61 13.10 5.43
C GLU A 348 19.06 12.12 4.34
N LEU A 349 18.25 11.93 3.30
CA LEU A 349 18.53 10.97 2.23
C LEU A 349 18.74 11.63 0.86
N GLY A 350 18.51 12.94 0.74
CA GLY A 350 18.55 13.61 -0.57
C GLY A 350 17.38 13.24 -1.48
N TRP A 351 16.31 12.63 -0.95
CA TRP A 351 15.15 12.23 -1.75
C TRP A 351 14.33 13.44 -2.20
N THR A 352 14.33 13.71 -3.51
CA THR A 352 13.65 14.88 -4.11
C THR A 352 12.51 14.50 -5.05
N THR A 353 12.21 13.20 -5.21
CA THR A 353 11.12 12.71 -6.06
C THR A 353 9.79 13.30 -5.60
N ARG A 354 9.02 13.78 -6.58
CA ARG A 354 7.63 14.22 -6.43
C ARG A 354 6.84 13.59 -7.55
N CYS A 355 5.64 13.11 -7.25
CA CYS A 355 4.74 12.49 -8.23
C CYS A 355 3.52 13.37 -8.42
N ASP A 356 3.05 13.52 -9.66
CA ASP A 356 1.69 14.02 -9.90
C ASP A 356 0.73 12.86 -9.66
N THR A 357 -0.10 12.99 -8.63
CA THR A 357 -1.01 11.93 -8.18
C THR A 357 -2.00 11.55 -9.29
N ARG A 358 -2.39 12.50 -10.14
CA ARG A 358 -3.31 12.26 -11.26
C ARG A 358 -2.63 11.39 -12.30
N GLU A 359 -1.39 11.70 -12.67
CA GLU A 359 -0.63 10.87 -13.61
C GLU A 359 -0.43 9.45 -13.08
N GLU A 360 -0.14 9.28 -11.79
CA GLU A 360 -0.02 7.95 -11.18
C GLU A 360 -1.34 7.18 -11.20
N LEU A 361 -2.48 7.83 -10.92
CA LEU A 361 -3.80 7.23 -11.09
C LEU A 361 -4.08 6.82 -12.53
N GLY A 362 -3.76 7.67 -13.50
CA GLY A 362 -3.89 7.35 -14.93
C GLY A 362 -3.05 6.12 -15.35
N LYS A 363 -1.83 5.99 -14.83
CA LYS A 363 -0.98 4.79 -15.03
C LYS A 363 -1.62 3.55 -14.42
N ILE A 364 -2.23 3.67 -13.24
CA ILE A 364 -2.94 2.56 -12.58
C ILE A 364 -4.14 2.12 -13.41
N PHE A 365 -4.98 3.05 -13.87
CA PHE A 365 -6.15 2.73 -14.70
C PHE A 365 -5.74 2.07 -16.02
N LYS A 366 -4.72 2.61 -16.69
CA LYS A 366 -4.16 2.00 -17.89
C LYS A 366 -3.63 0.58 -17.63
N SER A 367 -2.95 0.36 -16.50
CA SER A 367 -2.47 -0.98 -16.12
C SER A 367 -3.63 -1.97 -15.90
N MET A 368 -4.78 -1.49 -15.43
CA MET A 368 -5.99 -2.31 -15.27
C MET A 368 -6.62 -2.65 -16.63
N GLU A 369 -6.61 -1.73 -17.60
CA GLU A 369 -7.03 -2.00 -18.98
C GLU A 369 -6.11 -3.03 -19.65
N GLU A 370 -4.79 -2.84 -19.56
CA GLU A 370 -3.78 -3.75 -20.12
C GLU A 370 -3.84 -5.15 -19.48
N ALA A 371 -4.22 -5.22 -18.21
CA ALA A 371 -4.45 -6.46 -17.49
C ALA A 371 -5.80 -7.13 -17.82
N GLY A 372 -6.65 -6.49 -18.62
CA GLY A 372 -7.98 -6.98 -18.98
C GLY A 372 -8.96 -6.98 -17.82
N ILE A 373 -8.75 -6.17 -16.78
CA ILE A 373 -9.68 -6.07 -15.64
C ILE A 373 -10.88 -5.20 -16.01
N ILE A 374 -10.61 -4.05 -16.61
CA ILE A 374 -11.64 -3.13 -17.10
C ILE A 374 -11.52 -3.01 -18.63
N PRO A 375 -12.63 -2.89 -19.35
CA PRO A 375 -12.60 -2.60 -20.77
C PRO A 375 -12.33 -1.12 -21.03
N ASN A 376 -11.87 -0.82 -22.25
CA ASN A 376 -11.90 0.53 -22.79
C ASN A 376 -13.28 0.78 -23.42
N ILE A 377 -14.06 1.71 -22.84
CA ILE A 377 -15.39 2.08 -23.35
C ILE A 377 -15.26 3.36 -24.18
N PRO A 378 -15.63 3.34 -25.48
CA PRO A 378 -15.55 4.50 -26.37
C PRO A 378 -16.37 5.72 -25.91
#